data_AF-A0A453LLY3-F1
#
_entry.id   AF-A0A453LLY3-F1
#
_cell.length_a   1.000
_cell.length_b   1.000
_cell.length_c   1.000
_cell.angle_alpha   90.00
_cell.angle_beta   90.00
_cell.angle_gamma   90.00
#
_symmetry.space_group_name_H-M   'P 1'
#
loop_
_entity.id
_entity.type
_entity.pdbx_description
1 polymer ?
#
loop_
_entity_poly.entity_id
_entity_poly.type
_entity_poly.pdbx_seq_one_letter_code
_entity_poly.pdbx_strand_id
1 'polypeptide(L)'
;MKESDQRHATLTIADSEEKAFMALLHLMYTGKLTPTTESTLLVDMLMAADKFEVVSCMKLCSQGLIDLPMTLESAVRCLDLPCTIPLAAAIKEAAKTFFAETYKEFLSTKFQDELMRVPLAGIRAILSRNHLGIVSEGAVYEFMLRWACSQYSNSEERHKILSSRLLPLVPRVLGMNDSILIDHPSGIINFTIKREKCYGLFPLGSMRSPPFHCAGRRFYLTARCMATEQLQIFGLSVNMLEDKGAVRGTVGYKIGVKTRPSLQFVTKHISSTTTDSKQPVGCRVPWSEFIADDSPYFIDDELHLQVHVKITPQPE
;
A
#
# COMPACT_ATOMS: atom_id res chain seq x y z
N MET A 1 40.10 16.32 -27.07
CA MET A 1 39.55 15.20 -27.85
C MET A 1 40.25 15.19 -29.20
N LYS A 2 40.92 14.10 -29.58
CA LYS A 2 41.33 13.89 -30.98
C LYS A 2 40.10 13.33 -31.68
N GLU A 3 39.48 14.12 -32.55
CA GLU A 3 38.46 13.62 -33.48
C GLU A 3 39.13 12.61 -34.42
N SER A 4 38.49 11.47 -34.61
CA SER A 4 38.95 10.41 -35.53
C SER A 4 38.62 10.81 -36.96
N ASP A 5 39.59 10.77 -37.89
CA ASP A 5 39.43 11.06 -39.33
C ASP A 5 38.59 10.01 -40.10
N GLN A 6 37.89 9.11 -39.41
CA GLN A 6 37.03 8.11 -40.02
C GLN A 6 35.71 8.74 -40.49
N ARG A 7 35.54 8.88 -41.81
CA ARG A 7 34.29 9.32 -42.45
C ARG A 7 33.11 8.34 -42.30
N HIS A 8 33.37 7.10 -41.85
CA HIS A 8 32.36 6.08 -41.67
C HIS A 8 32.50 5.47 -40.27
N ALA A 9 31.45 5.62 -39.46
CA ALA A 9 31.33 4.95 -38.17
C ALA A 9 30.62 3.61 -38.39
N THR A 10 31.26 2.51 -37.96
CA THR A 10 30.63 1.19 -37.94
C THR A 10 30.23 0.90 -36.49
N LEU A 11 28.92 0.85 -36.25
CA LEU A 11 28.34 0.51 -34.95
C LEU A 11 27.83 -0.93 -34.99
N THR A 12 28.13 -1.71 -33.95
CA THR A 12 27.54 -3.05 -33.77
C THR A 12 26.38 -2.94 -32.78
N ILE A 13 25.22 -3.43 -33.20
CA ILE A 13 23.99 -3.49 -32.40
C ILE A 13 23.47 -4.92 -32.40
N ALA A 14 22.76 -5.30 -31.35
CA ALA A 14 22.06 -6.60 -31.34
C ALA A 14 20.80 -6.52 -32.21
N ASP A 15 20.42 -7.63 -32.84
CA ASP A 15 19.21 -7.70 -33.69
C ASP A 15 17.95 -7.26 -32.94
N SER A 16 17.86 -7.55 -31.64
CA SER A 16 16.75 -7.13 -30.77
C SER A 16 16.69 -5.62 -30.54
N GLU A 17 17.81 -4.91 -30.66
CA GLU A 17 17.92 -3.47 -30.44
C GLU A 17 17.65 -2.66 -31.73
N GLU A 18 17.61 -3.30 -32.90
CA GLU A 18 17.54 -2.63 -34.21
C GLU A 18 16.35 -1.67 -34.29
N LYS A 19 15.15 -2.12 -33.93
CA LYS A 19 13.93 -1.31 -34.01
C LYS A 19 14.02 -0.05 -33.12
N ALA A 20 14.53 -0.21 -31.90
CA ALA A 20 14.67 0.88 -30.94
C ALA A 20 15.78 1.85 -31.36
N PHE A 21 16.88 1.32 -31.88
CA PHE A 21 17.99 2.11 -32.38
C PHE A 21 17.60 2.93 -33.62
N MET A 22 16.88 2.35 -34.57
CA MET A 22 16.37 3.07 -35.74
C MET A 22 15.39 4.18 -35.35
N ALA A 23 14.51 3.90 -34.38
CA ALA A 23 13.61 4.92 -33.85
C ALA A 23 14.37 6.04 -33.09
N LEU A 24 15.43 5.70 -32.37
CA LEU A 24 16.32 6.65 -31.70
C LEU A 24 17.05 7.54 -32.71
N LEU A 25 17.59 6.97 -33.80
CA LEU A 25 18.19 7.75 -34.89
C LEU A 25 17.17 8.71 -35.49
N HIS A 26 15.96 8.24 -35.80
CA HIS A 26 14.91 9.12 -36.30
C HIS A 26 14.61 10.28 -35.32
N LEU A 27 14.56 9.99 -34.01
CA LEU A 27 14.38 11.00 -32.97
C LEU A 27 15.53 12.03 -32.94
N MET A 28 16.79 11.59 -33.09
CA MET A 28 17.95 12.49 -33.14
C MET A 28 17.88 13.47 -34.31
N TYR A 29 17.46 12.98 -35.49
CA TYR A 29 17.39 13.80 -36.70
C TYR A 29 16.18 14.75 -36.71
N THR A 30 15.03 14.30 -36.20
CA THR A 30 13.78 15.07 -36.27
C THR A 30 13.49 15.89 -35.02
N GLY A 31 14.10 15.54 -33.88
CA GLY A 31 13.84 16.14 -32.57
C GLY A 31 12.44 15.86 -32.01
N LYS A 32 11.66 14.95 -32.62
CA LYS A 32 10.27 14.67 -32.23
C LYS A 32 10.00 13.18 -32.09
N LEU A 33 9.27 12.82 -31.04
CA LEU A 33 8.72 11.47 -30.86
C LEU A 33 7.57 11.25 -31.84
N THR A 34 7.52 10.07 -32.45
CA THR A 34 6.39 9.69 -33.32
C THR A 34 5.15 9.43 -32.47
N PRO A 35 3.95 9.95 -32.83
CA PRO A 35 2.74 9.84 -32.00
C PRO A 35 2.25 8.41 -31.74
N THR A 36 2.67 7.45 -32.56
CA THR A 36 2.29 6.03 -32.50
C THR A 36 3.29 5.14 -31.76
N THR A 37 4.20 5.74 -30.99
CA THR A 37 5.22 4.95 -30.27
C THR A 37 4.60 4.24 -29.07
N GLU A 38 4.58 2.92 -29.11
CA GLU A 38 4.14 2.07 -28.00
C GLU A 38 5.05 2.27 -26.78
N SER A 39 4.48 2.20 -25.57
CA SER A 39 5.21 2.41 -24.31
C SER A 39 6.39 1.44 -24.14
N THR A 40 6.28 0.22 -24.66
CA THR A 40 7.37 -0.78 -24.67
C THR A 40 8.54 -0.35 -25.53
N LEU A 41 8.28 0.07 -26.77
CA LEU A 41 9.29 0.60 -27.69
C LEU A 41 9.93 1.87 -27.13
N LEU A 42 9.18 2.71 -26.42
CA LEU A 42 9.70 3.91 -25.79
C LEU A 42 10.68 3.59 -24.65
N VAL A 43 10.42 2.53 -23.87
CA VAL A 43 11.40 2.01 -22.88
C VAL A 43 12.65 1.50 -23.61
N ASP A 44 12.52 0.77 -24.73
CA ASP A 44 13.68 0.30 -25.49
C ASP A 44 14.52 1.45 -26.05
N MET A 45 13.87 2.48 -26.59
CA MET A 45 14.53 3.70 -27.04
C MET A 45 15.25 4.41 -25.89
N LEU A 46 14.64 4.44 -24.70
CA LEU A 46 15.26 5.03 -23.51
C LEU A 46 16.51 4.24 -23.08
N MET A 47 16.45 2.91 -23.08
CA MET A 47 17.60 2.06 -22.76
C MET A 47 18.72 2.20 -23.80
N ALA A 48 18.38 2.29 -25.08
CA ALA A 48 19.36 2.57 -26.13
C ALA A 48 19.96 3.99 -25.98
N ALA A 49 19.14 4.99 -25.65
CA ALA A 49 19.62 6.35 -25.43
C ALA A 49 20.56 6.45 -24.21
N ASP A 50 20.29 5.71 -23.13
CA ASP A 50 21.19 5.58 -21.98
C ASP A 50 22.52 4.90 -22.39
N LYS A 51 22.44 3.78 -23.12
CA LYS A 51 23.61 3.04 -23.62
C LYS A 51 24.54 3.87 -24.51
N PHE A 52 23.97 4.76 -25.33
CA PHE A 52 24.72 5.66 -26.22
C PHE A 52 24.88 7.09 -25.68
N GLU A 53 24.50 7.32 -24.41
CA GLU A 53 24.65 8.59 -23.68
C GLU A 53 23.98 9.81 -24.36
N VAL A 54 22.82 9.59 -24.97
CA VAL A 54 22.07 10.60 -25.76
C VAL A 54 21.08 11.33 -24.86
N VAL A 55 21.60 12.24 -24.03
CA VAL A 55 20.84 12.89 -22.94
C VAL A 55 19.55 13.59 -23.40
N SER A 56 19.54 14.22 -24.57
CA SER A 56 18.35 14.89 -25.12
C SER A 56 17.22 13.90 -25.41
N CYS A 57 17.56 12.76 -26.03
CA CYS A 57 16.62 11.69 -26.33
C CYS A 57 16.13 11.01 -25.06
N MET A 58 17.01 10.80 -24.06
CA MET A 58 16.61 10.26 -22.76
C MET A 58 15.52 11.12 -22.11
N LYS A 59 15.68 12.45 -22.09
CA LYS A 59 14.67 13.37 -21.53
C LYS A 59 13.33 13.29 -22.26
N LEU A 60 13.36 13.24 -23.60
CA LEU A 60 12.14 13.15 -24.40
C LEU A 60 11.43 11.81 -24.18
N CYS A 61 12.16 10.69 -24.20
CA CYS A 61 11.58 9.37 -23.93
C CYS A 61 11.01 9.28 -22.52
N SER A 62 11.73 9.82 -21.51
CA SER A 62 11.25 9.87 -20.13
C SER A 62 9.95 10.65 -19.98
N GLN A 63 9.83 11.82 -20.64
CA GLN A 63 8.61 12.61 -20.62
C GLN A 63 7.45 11.87 -21.31
N GLY A 64 7.72 11.28 -22.49
CA GLY A 64 6.71 10.50 -23.21
C GLY A 64 6.20 9.29 -22.42
N LEU A 65 7.03 8.64 -21.61
CA LEU A 65 6.63 7.52 -20.74
C LEU A 65 5.72 7.96 -19.58
N ILE A 66 5.81 9.21 -19.15
CA ILE A 66 4.94 9.77 -18.10
C ILE A 66 3.59 10.14 -18.71
N ASP A 67 3.59 10.64 -19.95
CA ASP A 67 2.38 11.15 -20.61
C ASP A 67 1.53 10.03 -21.27
N LEU A 68 2.13 8.89 -21.64
CA LEU A 68 1.43 7.74 -22.21
C LEU A 68 0.87 6.78 -21.13
N PRO A 69 -0.27 6.10 -21.41
CA PRO A 69 -0.71 4.99 -20.58
C PRO A 69 0.30 3.84 -20.60
N MET A 70 0.62 3.31 -19.42
CA MET A 70 1.50 2.15 -19.29
C MET A 70 0.78 0.85 -19.60
N THR A 71 1.52 -0.11 -20.13
CA THR A 71 1.14 -1.53 -20.24
C THR A 71 1.79 -2.32 -19.11
N LEU A 72 1.32 -3.53 -18.83
CA LEU A 72 1.93 -4.40 -17.80
C LEU A 72 3.44 -4.58 -18.05
N GLU A 73 3.81 -4.86 -19.30
CA GLU A 73 5.20 -5.11 -19.70
C GLU A 73 6.09 -3.86 -19.53
N SER A 74 5.62 -2.70 -20.00
CA SER A 74 6.37 -1.44 -19.83
C SER A 74 6.46 -1.02 -18.37
N ALA A 75 5.38 -1.19 -17.58
CA ALA A 75 5.36 -0.85 -16.16
C ALA A 75 6.34 -1.70 -15.35
N VAL A 76 6.43 -3.02 -15.60
CA VAL A 76 7.43 -3.88 -14.92
C VAL A 76 8.84 -3.38 -15.21
N ARG A 77 9.17 -3.12 -16.47
CA ARG A 77 10.51 -2.66 -16.86
C ARG A 77 10.85 -1.29 -16.27
N CYS A 78 9.85 -0.42 -16.15
CA CYS A 78 9.99 0.90 -15.55
C CYS A 78 10.34 0.86 -14.05
N LEU A 79 9.96 -0.19 -13.31
CA LEU A 79 10.25 -0.28 -11.87
C LEU A 79 11.75 -0.42 -11.57
N ASP A 80 12.48 -1.08 -12.46
CA ASP A 80 13.91 -1.39 -12.30
C ASP A 80 14.82 -0.42 -13.08
N LEU A 81 14.30 0.72 -13.54
CA LEU A 81 15.09 1.72 -14.27
C LEU A 81 16.31 2.23 -13.47
N PRO A 82 17.50 2.35 -14.09
CA PRO A 82 18.67 2.97 -13.48
C PRO A 82 18.42 4.41 -13.01
N CYS A 83 19.13 4.83 -11.96
CA CYS A 83 19.05 6.21 -11.45
C CYS A 83 19.76 7.23 -12.36
N THR A 84 20.55 6.77 -13.34
CA THR A 84 21.20 7.60 -14.36
C THR A 84 20.18 8.24 -15.31
N ILE A 85 19.01 7.63 -15.42
CA ILE A 85 17.94 8.06 -16.33
C ILE A 85 17.25 9.32 -15.79
N PRO A 86 17.10 10.38 -16.61
CA PRO A 86 16.31 11.55 -16.26
C PRO A 86 14.87 11.18 -15.91
N LEU A 87 14.34 11.78 -14.85
CA LEU A 87 12.97 11.54 -14.36
C LEU A 87 12.68 10.08 -13.93
N ALA A 88 13.71 9.24 -13.70
CA ALA A 88 13.53 7.85 -13.30
C ALA A 88 12.61 7.68 -12.07
N ALA A 89 12.69 8.58 -11.09
CA ALA A 89 11.82 8.56 -9.92
C ALA A 89 10.34 8.76 -10.30
N ALA A 90 10.04 9.72 -11.18
CA ALA A 90 8.68 9.99 -11.64
C ALA A 90 8.12 8.81 -12.46
N ILE A 91 8.93 8.21 -13.33
CA ILE A 91 8.54 7.04 -14.12
C ILE A 91 8.24 5.84 -13.20
N LYS A 92 9.09 5.60 -12.20
CA LYS A 92 8.86 4.54 -11.19
C LYS A 92 7.57 4.79 -10.41
N GLU A 93 7.27 6.02 -10.01
CA GLU A 93 6.02 6.34 -9.32
C GLU A 93 4.80 6.20 -10.22
N ALA A 94 4.89 6.56 -11.50
CA ALA A 94 3.83 6.32 -12.48
C ALA A 94 3.56 4.81 -12.66
N ALA A 95 4.61 3.99 -12.77
CA ALA A 95 4.48 2.53 -12.84
C ALA A 95 3.82 1.94 -11.59
N LYS A 96 4.23 2.38 -10.39
CA LYS A 96 3.57 1.97 -9.13
C LYS A 96 2.10 2.37 -9.09
N THR A 97 1.76 3.54 -9.63
CA THR A 97 0.37 4.05 -9.67
C THR A 97 -0.48 3.18 -10.61
N PHE A 98 0.04 2.85 -11.80
CA PHE A 98 -0.60 1.92 -12.73
C PHE A 98 -0.92 0.58 -12.05
N PHE A 99 0.08 -0.06 -11.41
CA PHE A 99 -0.14 -1.32 -10.69
C PHE A 99 -1.21 -1.23 -9.59
N ALA A 100 -1.23 -0.11 -8.85
CA ALA A 100 -2.20 0.09 -7.79
C ALA A 100 -3.64 0.23 -8.33
N GLU A 101 -3.81 0.97 -9.44
CA GLU A 101 -5.12 1.17 -10.07
C GLU A 101 -5.63 -0.09 -10.77
N THR A 102 -4.77 -0.77 -11.54
CA THR A 102 -5.12 -1.98 -12.28
C THR A 102 -5.49 -3.12 -11.33
N TYR A 103 -4.73 -3.30 -10.25
CA TYR A 103 -4.94 -4.39 -9.28
C TYR A 103 -5.52 -3.90 -7.95
N LYS A 104 -6.37 -2.86 -8.00
CA LYS A 104 -7.09 -2.34 -6.82
C LYS A 104 -7.90 -3.44 -6.12
N GLU A 105 -8.47 -4.37 -6.89
CA GLU A 105 -9.10 -5.60 -6.40
C GLU A 105 -8.12 -6.79 -6.50
N PHE A 106 -6.98 -6.71 -5.82
CA PHE A 106 -5.85 -7.66 -5.90
C PHE A 106 -6.23 -9.14 -5.83
N LEU A 107 -7.26 -9.51 -5.06
CA LEU A 107 -7.72 -10.89 -4.87
C LEU A 107 -9.06 -11.21 -5.56
N SER A 108 -9.50 -10.35 -6.48
CA SER A 108 -10.61 -10.65 -7.39
C SER A 108 -10.21 -11.76 -8.37
N THR A 109 -11.13 -12.66 -8.69
CA THR A 109 -10.90 -13.80 -9.58
C THR A 109 -10.53 -13.38 -11.01
N LYS A 110 -10.84 -12.15 -11.41
CA LYS A 110 -10.63 -11.62 -12.76
C LYS A 110 -9.16 -11.58 -13.20
N PHE A 111 -8.23 -11.41 -12.27
CA PHE A 111 -6.82 -11.14 -12.59
C PHE A 111 -5.84 -12.18 -12.05
N GLN A 112 -6.34 -13.29 -11.46
CA GLN A 112 -5.49 -14.28 -10.80
C GLN A 112 -4.43 -14.87 -11.76
N ASP A 113 -4.82 -15.28 -12.97
CA ASP A 113 -3.91 -15.92 -13.91
C ASP A 113 -2.83 -14.96 -14.45
N GLU A 114 -3.20 -13.71 -14.70
CA GLU A 114 -2.28 -12.66 -15.13
C GLU A 114 -1.31 -12.29 -14.01
N LEU A 115 -1.82 -12.12 -12.79
CA LEU A 115 -1.04 -11.76 -11.61
C LEU A 115 0.00 -12.84 -11.26
N MET A 116 -0.32 -14.11 -11.50
CA MET A 116 0.63 -15.22 -11.35
C MET A 116 1.83 -15.14 -12.30
N ARG A 117 1.71 -14.42 -13.42
CA ARG A 117 2.81 -14.17 -14.38
C ARG A 117 3.61 -12.90 -14.07
N VAL A 118 3.14 -12.06 -13.15
CA VAL A 118 3.80 -10.80 -12.81
C VAL A 118 5.11 -11.07 -12.04
N PRO A 119 6.24 -10.46 -12.45
CA PRO A 119 7.52 -10.59 -11.76
C PRO A 119 7.53 -9.94 -10.36
N LEU A 120 8.55 -10.27 -9.57
CA LEU A 120 8.70 -9.80 -8.18
C LEU A 120 8.57 -8.27 -8.05
N ALA A 121 9.15 -7.50 -8.98
CA ALA A 121 9.10 -6.05 -8.96
C ALA A 121 7.64 -5.53 -8.99
N GLY A 122 6.82 -6.09 -9.89
CA GLY A 122 5.39 -5.76 -10.01
C GLY A 122 4.61 -6.15 -8.76
N ILE A 123 4.80 -7.37 -8.23
CA ILE A 123 4.12 -7.80 -6.99
C ILE A 123 4.48 -6.89 -5.81
N ARG A 124 5.77 -6.51 -5.67
CA ARG A 124 6.19 -5.57 -4.64
C ARG A 124 5.53 -4.21 -4.81
N ALA A 125 5.42 -3.70 -6.03
CA ALA A 125 4.77 -2.42 -6.31
C ALA A 125 3.28 -2.45 -5.91
N ILE A 126 2.58 -3.54 -6.25
CA ILE A 126 1.18 -3.76 -5.90
C ILE A 126 1.00 -3.79 -4.38
N LEU A 127 1.77 -4.63 -3.67
CA LEU A 127 1.66 -4.76 -2.21
C LEU A 127 2.05 -3.48 -1.45
N SER A 128 3.01 -2.72 -1.97
CA SER A 128 3.48 -1.49 -1.31
C SER A 128 2.45 -0.34 -1.35
N ARG A 129 1.61 -0.28 -2.39
CA ARG A 129 0.64 0.82 -2.59
C ARG A 129 -0.80 0.44 -2.29
N ASN A 130 -1.20 -0.81 -2.52
CA ASN A 130 -2.57 -1.22 -2.26
C ASN A 130 -2.78 -1.43 -0.76
N HIS A 131 -3.63 -0.59 -0.17
CA HIS A 131 -4.18 -0.83 1.15
C HIS A 131 -5.13 -2.03 1.04
N LEU A 132 -4.66 -3.23 1.38
CA LEU A 132 -5.41 -4.50 1.32
C LEU A 132 -6.56 -4.56 2.35
N GLY A 133 -7.12 -3.42 2.77
CA GLY A 133 -7.99 -3.23 3.93
C GLY A 133 -9.27 -4.07 3.93
N ILE A 134 -9.69 -4.62 2.79
CA ILE A 134 -10.88 -5.48 2.66
C ILE A 134 -10.53 -6.97 2.70
N VAL A 135 -9.27 -7.36 2.42
CA VAL A 135 -8.92 -8.78 2.26
C VAL A 135 -8.28 -9.35 3.52
N SER A 136 -8.56 -10.62 3.81
CA SER A 136 -7.93 -11.33 4.92
C SER A 136 -6.44 -11.54 4.64
N GLU A 137 -5.60 -11.27 5.64
CA GLU A 137 -4.14 -11.49 5.56
C GLU A 137 -3.82 -12.92 5.11
N GLY A 138 -4.61 -13.90 5.57
CA GLY A 138 -4.48 -15.30 5.15
C GLY A 138 -4.62 -15.48 3.63
N ALA A 139 -5.54 -14.76 2.97
CA ALA A 139 -5.68 -14.87 1.51
C ALA A 139 -4.53 -14.20 0.75
N VAL A 140 -3.95 -13.13 1.31
CA VAL A 140 -2.74 -12.49 0.74
C VAL A 140 -1.53 -13.42 0.91
N TYR A 141 -1.39 -14.04 2.08
CA TYR A 141 -0.32 -15.00 2.36
C TYR A 141 -0.42 -16.25 1.48
N GLU A 142 -1.63 -16.81 1.34
CA GLU A 142 -1.90 -17.94 0.46
C GLU A 142 -1.57 -17.61 -1.01
N PHE A 143 -1.95 -16.41 -1.47
CA PHE A 143 -1.55 -15.94 -2.79
C PHE A 143 -0.03 -15.84 -2.93
N MET A 144 0.67 -15.23 -1.97
CA MET A 144 2.14 -15.09 -2.03
C MET A 144 2.85 -16.46 -2.08
N LEU A 145 2.36 -17.43 -1.31
CA LEU A 145 2.88 -18.80 -1.34
C LEU A 145 2.69 -19.43 -2.72
N ARG A 146 1.47 -19.36 -3.27
CA ARG A 146 1.18 -19.89 -4.61
C ARG A 146 2.04 -19.22 -5.69
N TRP A 147 2.13 -17.89 -5.67
CA TRP A 147 2.96 -17.11 -6.60
C TRP A 147 4.43 -17.49 -6.50
N ALA A 148 5.00 -17.55 -5.29
CA ALA A 148 6.40 -17.91 -5.10
C ALA A 148 6.70 -19.34 -5.56
N CYS A 149 5.77 -20.28 -5.32
CA CYS A 149 5.87 -21.66 -5.82
C CYS A 149 5.83 -21.76 -7.34
N SER A 150 5.09 -20.87 -8.02
CA SER A 150 5.03 -20.85 -9.48
C SER A 150 6.26 -20.20 -10.12
N GLN A 151 6.85 -19.20 -9.46
CA GLN A 151 7.95 -18.40 -10.03
C GLN A 151 9.33 -19.00 -9.71
N TYR A 152 9.46 -19.73 -8.61
CA TYR A 152 10.73 -20.26 -8.14
C TYR A 152 10.60 -21.74 -7.77
N SER A 153 11.31 -22.60 -8.49
CA SER A 153 11.37 -24.03 -8.18
C SER A 153 12.22 -24.33 -6.94
N ASN A 154 13.23 -23.48 -6.65
CA ASN A 154 14.14 -23.66 -5.52
C ASN A 154 13.51 -23.19 -4.20
N SER A 155 13.45 -24.09 -3.21
CA SER A 155 12.84 -23.82 -1.91
C SER A 155 13.55 -22.74 -1.09
N GLU A 156 14.88 -22.65 -1.18
CA GLU A 156 15.66 -21.66 -0.43
C GLU A 156 15.45 -20.25 -0.99
N GLU A 157 15.46 -20.12 -2.32
CA GLU A 157 15.18 -18.86 -3.00
C GLU A 157 13.74 -18.39 -2.72
N ARG A 158 12.75 -19.29 -2.79
CA ARG A 158 11.36 -19.00 -2.37
C ARG A 158 11.31 -18.46 -0.96
N HIS A 159 11.93 -19.14 0.00
CA HIS A 159 11.90 -18.73 1.39
C HIS A 159 12.54 -17.35 1.58
N LYS A 160 13.67 -17.09 0.90
CA LYS A 160 14.35 -15.79 0.92
C LYS A 160 13.46 -14.67 0.35
N ILE A 161 12.81 -14.89 -0.79
CA ILE A 161 11.92 -13.90 -1.41
C ILE A 161 10.70 -13.62 -0.52
N LEU A 162 10.04 -14.68 -0.02
CA LEU A 162 8.88 -14.53 0.87
C LEU A 162 9.24 -13.79 2.16
N SER A 163 10.29 -14.24 2.86
CA SER A 163 10.68 -13.69 4.16
C SER A 163 11.22 -12.26 4.10
N SER A 164 12.09 -11.96 3.13
CA SER A 164 12.85 -10.70 3.11
C SER A 164 12.28 -9.64 2.18
N ARG A 165 11.52 -10.02 1.13
CA ARG A 165 11.05 -9.09 0.10
C ARG A 165 9.54 -8.85 0.12
N LEU A 166 8.75 -9.84 0.54
CA LEU A 166 7.29 -9.79 0.46
C LEU A 166 6.59 -9.64 1.82
N LEU A 167 6.95 -10.47 2.81
CA LEU A 167 6.37 -10.39 4.16
C LEU A 167 6.45 -8.99 4.81
N PRO A 168 7.53 -8.20 4.66
CA PRO A 168 7.58 -6.85 5.21
C PRO A 168 6.58 -5.88 4.56
N LEU A 169 6.08 -6.19 3.36
CA LEU A 169 5.13 -5.34 2.62
C LEU A 169 3.68 -5.68 2.94
N VAL A 170 3.42 -6.85 3.53
CA VAL A 170 2.07 -7.23 3.95
C VAL A 170 1.79 -6.62 5.32
N PRO A 171 0.69 -5.88 5.49
CA PRO A 171 0.29 -5.39 6.81
C PRO A 171 0.14 -6.56 7.77
N ARG A 172 1.03 -6.69 8.77
CA ARG A 172 0.91 -7.67 9.84
C ARG A 172 -0.31 -7.32 10.68
N VAL A 173 -1.41 -8.07 10.59
CA VAL A 173 -2.53 -7.89 11.52
C VAL A 173 -2.17 -8.61 12.81
N LEU A 174 -1.50 -7.91 13.72
CA LEU A 174 -1.35 -8.41 15.08
C LEU A 174 -2.75 -8.51 15.71
N GLY A 175 -3.13 -9.71 16.13
CA GLY A 175 -4.33 -9.89 16.94
C GLY A 175 -4.13 -9.20 18.29
N MET A 176 -5.10 -8.39 18.73
CA MET A 176 -5.16 -7.93 20.12
C MET A 176 -5.55 -9.11 21.04
N ASN A 177 -4.65 -10.05 21.26
CA ASN A 177 -4.79 -11.00 22.34
C ASN A 177 -4.00 -10.45 23.53
N ASP A 178 -4.73 -10.03 24.56
CA ASP A 178 -4.45 -10.16 25.99
C ASP A 178 -5.48 -9.29 26.76
N SER A 179 -6.36 -9.93 27.55
CA SER A 179 -7.35 -9.34 28.46
C SER A 179 -8.37 -8.33 27.88
N ILE A 180 -9.30 -8.79 27.03
CA ILE A 180 -10.51 -8.03 26.70
C ILE A 180 -11.58 -8.37 27.73
N LEU A 181 -11.89 -7.42 28.63
CA LEU A 181 -13.05 -7.54 29.52
C LEU A 181 -14.27 -6.98 28.77
N ILE A 182 -15.09 -7.88 28.22
CA ILE A 182 -16.38 -7.53 27.62
C ILE A 182 -17.40 -7.47 28.76
N ASP A 183 -17.75 -6.26 29.21
CA ASP A 183 -18.82 -6.09 30.19
C ASP A 183 -20.13 -5.75 29.45
N HIS A 184 -21.05 -6.71 29.37
CA HIS A 184 -22.38 -6.52 28.79
C HIS A 184 -23.38 -6.27 29.92
N PRO A 185 -23.88 -5.01 30.06
CA PRO A 185 -25.11 -4.67 29.35
C PRO A 185 -25.13 -3.26 28.69
N SER A 186 -24.06 -2.45 28.77
CA SER A 186 -24.13 -1.01 28.43
C SER A 186 -23.57 -0.62 27.05
N GLY A 187 -23.09 -1.57 26.24
CA GLY A 187 -22.41 -1.27 24.98
C GLY A 187 -21.08 -0.52 25.17
N ILE A 188 -20.46 -0.64 26.35
CA ILE A 188 -19.14 -0.09 26.68
C ILE A 188 -18.14 -1.25 26.69
N ILE A 189 -17.04 -1.12 25.97
CA ILE A 189 -16.01 -2.15 25.85
C ILE A 189 -14.65 -1.51 26.10
N ASN A 190 -13.88 -2.09 27.02
CA ASN A 190 -12.54 -1.63 27.34
C ASN A 190 -11.50 -2.48 26.61
N PHE A 191 -10.48 -1.83 26.06
CA PHE A 191 -9.35 -2.49 25.41
C PHE A 191 -8.06 -2.03 26.07
N THR A 192 -7.12 -2.95 26.22
CA THR A 192 -5.76 -2.66 26.69
C THR A 192 -4.78 -3.10 25.62
N ILE A 193 -3.85 -2.23 25.26
CA ILE A 193 -2.84 -2.49 24.24
C ILE A 193 -1.47 -2.17 24.82
N LYS A 194 -0.57 -3.16 24.87
CA LYS A 194 0.82 -2.93 25.30
C LYS A 194 1.54 -2.01 24.34
N ARG A 195 2.35 -1.09 24.88
CA ARG A 195 3.16 -0.11 24.13
C ARG A 195 4.09 -0.78 23.11
N GLU A 196 4.66 -1.94 23.45
CA GLU A 196 5.45 -2.78 22.52
C GLU A 196 4.70 -3.15 21.24
N LYS A 197 3.39 -3.49 21.35
CA LYS A 197 2.54 -3.83 20.20
C LYS A 197 2.22 -2.59 19.37
N CYS A 198 2.10 -1.42 20.01
CA CYS A 198 1.97 -0.14 19.33
C CYS A 198 3.22 0.21 18.52
N TYR A 199 4.44 0.03 19.08
CA TYR A 199 5.69 0.23 18.32
C TYR A 199 5.74 -0.63 17.06
N GLY A 200 5.26 -1.88 17.14
CA GLY A 200 5.20 -2.82 16.02
C GLY A 200 4.30 -2.38 14.85
N LEU A 201 3.49 -1.33 15.01
CA LEU A 201 2.71 -0.77 13.91
C LEU A 201 3.51 0.18 13.02
N PHE A 202 4.69 0.65 13.43
CA PHE A 202 5.47 1.57 12.60
C PHE A 202 6.13 0.83 11.42
N PRO A 203 6.18 1.42 10.20
CA PRO A 203 5.56 2.68 9.78
C PRO A 203 4.15 2.54 9.17
N LEU A 204 3.71 1.31 8.84
CA LEU A 204 2.47 1.06 8.06
C LEU A 204 1.67 -0.17 8.56
N GLY A 205 1.97 -0.64 9.77
CA GLY A 205 1.31 -1.77 10.41
C GLY A 205 -0.09 -1.44 10.95
N SER A 206 -0.87 -2.49 11.19
CA SER A 206 -2.25 -2.40 11.67
C SER A 206 -2.55 -3.55 12.62
N MET A 207 -3.35 -3.33 13.65
CA MET A 207 -3.79 -4.36 14.58
C MET A 207 -5.30 -4.32 14.72
N ARG A 208 -5.91 -5.50 14.90
CA ARG A 208 -7.37 -5.65 15.00
C ARG A 208 -7.74 -6.35 16.29
N SER A 209 -8.81 -5.89 16.92
CA SER A 209 -9.44 -6.63 18.00
C SER A 209 -10.21 -7.83 17.46
N PRO A 210 -10.41 -8.87 18.30
CA PRO A 210 -11.50 -9.82 18.12
C PRO A 210 -12.83 -9.08 17.92
N PRO A 211 -13.75 -9.63 17.11
CA PRO A 211 -15.05 -9.04 16.91
C PRO A 211 -15.88 -9.15 18.19
N PHE A 212 -16.58 -8.08 18.53
CA PHE A 212 -17.51 -8.00 19.65
C PHE A 212 -18.93 -7.71 19.14
N HIS A 213 -19.93 -8.09 19.94
CA HIS A 213 -21.34 -7.88 19.58
C HIS A 213 -21.90 -6.68 20.34
N CYS A 214 -22.72 -5.86 19.68
CA CYS A 214 -23.50 -4.82 20.33
C CYS A 214 -24.85 -4.70 19.65
N ALA A 215 -25.94 -4.89 20.41
CA ALA A 215 -27.32 -4.86 19.91
C ALA A 215 -27.53 -5.68 18.62
N GLY A 216 -27.02 -6.91 18.61
CA GLY A 216 -27.17 -7.84 17.49
C GLY A 216 -26.28 -7.56 16.28
N ARG A 217 -25.32 -6.63 16.37
CA ARG A 217 -24.35 -6.34 15.30
C ARG A 217 -22.92 -6.62 15.74
N ARG A 218 -22.07 -7.00 14.79
CA ARG A 218 -20.66 -7.29 15.00
C ARG A 218 -19.80 -6.09 14.69
N PHE A 219 -18.91 -5.75 15.60
CA PHE A 219 -17.96 -4.66 15.47
C PHE A 219 -16.55 -5.13 15.81
N TYR A 220 -15.53 -4.40 15.37
CA TYR A 220 -14.15 -4.62 15.76
C TYR A 220 -13.39 -3.29 15.78
N LEU A 221 -12.38 -3.21 16.64
CA LEU A 221 -11.49 -2.07 16.76
C LEU A 221 -10.24 -2.30 15.89
N THR A 222 -9.82 -1.28 15.17
CA THR A 222 -8.58 -1.29 14.38
C THR A 222 -7.68 -0.15 14.86
N ALA A 223 -6.43 -0.45 15.21
CA ALA A 223 -5.38 0.55 15.36
C ALA A 223 -4.38 0.42 14.19
N ARG A 224 -3.85 1.53 13.69
CA ARG A 224 -2.99 1.55 12.50
C ARG A 224 -2.02 2.72 12.52
N CYS A 225 -0.79 2.51 12.02
CA CYS A 225 0.08 3.60 11.60
C CYS A 225 -0.19 3.93 10.13
N MET A 226 -0.48 5.20 9.85
CA MET A 226 -0.75 5.72 8.51
C MET A 226 0.30 6.77 8.15
N ALA A 227 0.86 6.68 6.95
CA ALA A 227 1.70 7.71 6.39
C ALA A 227 0.84 8.73 5.63
N THR A 228 0.99 10.01 5.94
CA THR A 228 0.56 11.12 5.07
C THR A 228 1.79 11.77 4.43
N GLU A 229 1.61 12.63 3.43
CA GLU A 229 2.72 13.26 2.68
C GLU A 229 3.74 13.98 3.58
N GLN A 230 3.33 14.41 4.78
CA GLN A 230 4.16 15.20 5.69
C GLN A 230 4.36 14.55 7.07
N LEU A 231 3.45 13.67 7.52
CA LEU A 231 3.44 13.16 8.90
C LEU A 231 2.97 11.70 8.99
N GLN A 232 3.54 10.97 9.95
CA GLN A 232 3.04 9.66 10.38
C GLN A 232 1.96 9.85 11.45
N ILE A 233 0.87 9.08 11.36
CA ILE A 233 -0.31 9.23 12.20
C ILE A 233 -0.70 7.87 12.78
N PHE A 234 -0.90 7.82 14.09
CA PHE A 234 -1.61 6.74 14.75
C PHE A 234 -3.12 6.96 14.59
N GLY A 235 -3.81 6.03 13.94
CA GLY A 235 -5.25 6.03 13.77
C GLY A 235 -5.91 4.89 14.54
N LEU A 236 -7.00 5.20 15.23
CA LEU A 236 -7.84 4.23 15.92
C LEU A 236 -9.27 4.33 15.38
N SER A 237 -9.82 3.25 14.84
CA SER A 237 -11.17 3.22 14.28
C SER A 237 -12.01 2.02 14.71
N VAL A 238 -13.28 2.25 14.96
CA VAL A 238 -14.30 1.21 15.13
C VAL A 238 -14.91 0.90 13.77
N ASN A 239 -15.01 -0.38 13.46
CA ASN A 239 -15.49 -0.88 12.18
C ASN A 239 -16.64 -1.84 12.43
N MET A 240 -17.66 -1.78 11.57
CA MET A 240 -18.83 -2.65 11.63
C MET A 240 -18.70 -3.75 10.56
N LEU A 241 -18.96 -5.00 10.95
CA LEU A 241 -19.09 -6.12 10.04
C LEU A 241 -20.54 -6.19 9.54
N GLU A 242 -20.75 -6.42 8.25
CA GLU A 242 -22.10 -6.57 7.70
C GLU A 242 -22.83 -7.74 8.35
N ASP A 243 -24.07 -7.49 8.76
CA ASP A 243 -24.98 -8.54 9.20
C ASP A 243 -26.29 -8.41 8.43
N LYS A 244 -26.60 -9.41 7.59
CA LYS A 244 -27.78 -9.43 6.74
C LYS A 244 -29.00 -9.74 7.62
N GLY A 245 -29.70 -8.69 8.07
CA GLY A 245 -30.93 -8.82 8.87
C GLY A 245 -31.03 -7.86 10.07
N ALA A 246 -30.04 -6.99 10.30
CA ALA A 246 -30.01 -6.13 11.48
C ALA A 246 -30.86 -4.85 11.35
N VAL A 247 -31.47 -4.44 12.47
CA VAL A 247 -32.33 -3.25 12.62
C VAL A 247 -31.68 -1.98 12.02
N ARG A 248 -32.42 -1.25 11.18
CA ARG A 248 -31.99 0.05 10.63
C ARG A 248 -32.05 1.13 11.71
N GLY A 249 -31.05 2.00 11.75
CA GLY A 249 -30.98 3.04 12.76
C GLY A 249 -29.73 3.89 12.69
N THR A 250 -29.51 4.64 13.76
CA THR A 250 -28.31 5.46 13.96
C THR A 250 -27.40 4.80 14.98
N VAL A 251 -26.13 4.62 14.63
CA VAL A 251 -25.08 4.09 15.52
C VAL A 251 -24.23 5.25 16.00
N GLY A 252 -24.27 5.52 17.30
CA GLY A 252 -23.37 6.45 17.98
C GLY A 252 -22.11 5.74 18.47
N TYR A 253 -20.96 6.36 18.21
CA TYR A 253 -19.65 5.90 18.66
C TYR A 253 -19.03 6.94 19.59
N LYS A 254 -18.46 6.47 20.70
CA LYS A 254 -17.64 7.29 21.58
C LYS A 254 -16.38 6.52 21.92
N ILE A 255 -15.22 7.11 21.66
CA ILE A 255 -13.91 6.54 21.97
C ILE A 255 -13.25 7.40 23.04
N GLY A 256 -12.98 6.80 24.18
CA GLY A 256 -12.22 7.36 25.29
C GLY A 256 -10.85 6.70 25.42
N VAL A 257 -9.88 7.47 25.90
CA VAL A 257 -8.52 7.00 26.20
C VAL A 257 -8.19 7.41 27.62
N LYS A 258 -7.63 6.49 28.41
CA LYS A 258 -7.17 6.81 29.76
C LYS A 258 -5.85 7.57 29.67
N THR A 259 -5.77 8.76 30.25
CA THR A 259 -4.57 9.62 30.12
C THR A 259 -3.92 9.94 31.48
N ARG A 260 -2.60 10.11 31.51
CA ARG A 260 -1.88 10.71 32.65
C ARG A 260 -2.02 12.26 32.61
N PRO A 261 -2.05 12.94 33.77
CA PRO A 261 -1.95 12.40 35.14
C PRO A 261 -3.31 12.01 35.75
N SER A 262 -4.43 12.32 35.09
CA SER A 262 -5.77 12.15 35.69
C SER A 262 -6.17 10.70 35.95
N LEU A 263 -5.55 9.73 35.23
CA LEU A 263 -5.91 8.30 35.25
C LEU A 263 -7.41 8.09 34.96
N GLN A 264 -8.04 9.04 34.26
CA GLN A 264 -9.44 8.99 33.86
C GLN A 264 -9.56 8.88 32.33
N PHE A 265 -10.67 8.33 31.86
CA PHE A 265 -10.98 8.26 30.44
C PHE A 265 -11.38 9.63 29.91
N VAL A 266 -10.53 10.19 29.05
CA VAL A 266 -10.81 11.41 28.29
C VAL A 266 -11.38 11.02 26.94
N THR A 267 -12.49 11.64 26.56
CA THR A 267 -13.12 11.36 25.26
C THR A 267 -12.30 11.98 24.13
N LYS A 268 -11.88 11.16 23.17
CA LYS A 268 -11.08 11.59 22.02
C LYS A 268 -11.88 11.66 20.73
N HIS A 269 -12.99 10.91 20.63
CA HIS A 269 -13.86 10.96 19.46
C HIS A 269 -15.31 10.68 19.85
N ILE A 270 -16.23 11.46 19.27
CA ILE A 270 -17.67 11.24 19.32
C ILE A 270 -18.19 11.44 17.91
N SER A 271 -19.01 10.52 17.43
CA SER A 271 -19.68 10.66 16.14
C SER A 271 -20.86 9.71 16.05
N SER A 272 -21.66 9.88 15.01
CA SER A 272 -22.81 9.03 14.71
C SER A 272 -22.86 8.74 13.22
N THR A 273 -23.13 7.50 12.85
CA THR A 273 -23.36 7.11 11.46
C THR A 273 -24.66 6.35 11.32
N THR A 274 -25.18 6.26 10.10
CA THR A 274 -26.26 5.32 9.79
C THR A 274 -25.72 3.89 9.84
N THR A 275 -26.63 2.96 10.09
CA THR A 275 -26.35 1.52 10.08
C THR A 275 -25.85 0.97 8.74
N ASP A 276 -26.04 1.73 7.67
CA ASP A 276 -25.70 1.35 6.30
C ASP A 276 -24.32 1.90 5.88
N SER A 277 -23.73 2.78 6.70
CA SER A 277 -22.40 3.32 6.46
C SER A 277 -21.31 2.31 6.83
N LYS A 278 -20.42 2.04 5.88
CA LYS A 278 -19.20 1.25 6.08
C LYS A 278 -17.96 2.09 6.40
N GLN A 279 -18.14 3.40 6.59
CA GLN A 279 -16.99 4.27 6.84
C GLN A 279 -16.40 4.01 8.24
N PRO A 280 -15.07 3.84 8.35
CA PRO A 280 -14.41 3.68 9.63
C PRO A 280 -14.52 4.96 10.46
N VAL A 281 -14.90 4.82 11.73
CA VAL A 281 -15.14 5.94 12.63
C VAL A 281 -14.08 5.95 13.73
N GLY A 282 -13.39 7.07 13.95
CA GLY A 282 -12.17 7.02 14.77
C GLY A 282 -11.48 8.33 15.10
N CYS A 283 -10.41 8.23 15.90
CA CYS A 283 -9.50 9.33 16.19
C CYS A 283 -8.14 9.15 15.50
N ARG A 284 -7.41 10.25 15.38
CA ARG A 284 -6.07 10.32 14.80
C ARG A 284 -5.17 11.16 15.71
N VAL A 285 -3.95 10.68 15.95
CA VAL A 285 -2.93 11.36 16.76
C VAL A 285 -1.61 11.31 15.99
N PRO A 286 -0.82 12.40 15.94
CA PRO A 286 0.52 12.36 15.35
C PRO A 286 1.37 11.26 16.00
N TRP A 287 2.08 10.49 15.18
CA TRP A 287 2.86 9.34 15.68
C TRP A 287 3.94 9.77 16.67
N SER A 288 4.60 10.90 16.39
CA SER A 288 5.63 11.49 17.25
C SER A 288 5.10 11.86 18.65
N GLU A 289 3.89 12.41 18.73
CA GLU A 289 3.23 12.72 20.02
C GLU A 289 2.78 11.44 20.71
N PHE A 290 2.21 10.50 19.94
CA PHE A 290 1.65 9.28 20.49
C PHE A 290 2.71 8.41 21.18
N ILE A 291 3.88 8.24 20.56
CA ILE A 291 4.91 7.30 21.01
C ILE A 291 6.03 7.92 21.85
N ALA A 292 5.96 9.22 22.12
CA ALA A 292 6.95 9.92 22.93
C ALA A 292 7.12 9.26 24.32
N ASP A 293 8.32 9.36 24.89
CA ASP A 293 8.62 8.75 26.19
C ASP A 293 7.71 9.31 27.31
N ASP A 294 7.39 10.61 27.21
CA ASP A 294 6.48 11.36 28.09
C ASP A 294 5.02 11.34 27.62
N SER A 295 4.68 10.46 26.66
CA SER A 295 3.33 10.36 26.10
C SER A 295 2.27 10.15 27.20
N PRO A 296 1.24 11.01 27.27
CA PRO A 296 0.22 10.92 28.30
C PRO A 296 -0.74 9.75 28.09
N TYR A 297 -0.64 9.04 26.96
CA TYR A 297 -1.55 7.96 26.56
C TYR A 297 -1.21 6.59 27.16
N PHE A 298 0.02 6.40 27.63
CA PHE A 298 0.48 5.14 28.18
C PHE A 298 0.56 5.20 29.71
N ILE A 299 -0.06 4.22 30.36
CA ILE A 299 -0.01 4.03 31.81
C ILE A 299 0.59 2.64 32.02
N ASP A 300 1.73 2.58 32.70
CA ASP A 300 2.45 1.33 32.96
C ASP A 300 2.75 0.55 31.66
N ASP A 301 3.18 1.29 30.63
CA ASP A 301 3.43 0.79 29.27
C ASP A 301 2.20 0.17 28.56
N GLU A 302 1.00 0.55 28.98
CA GLU A 302 -0.25 0.12 28.36
C GLU A 302 -1.13 1.31 27.95
N LEU A 303 -1.72 1.19 26.76
CA LEU A 303 -2.76 2.09 26.26
C LEU A 303 -4.12 1.51 26.64
N HIS A 304 -4.87 2.23 27.47
CA HIS A 304 -6.23 1.83 27.83
C HIS A 304 -7.27 2.64 27.06
N LEU A 305 -8.13 1.94 26.36
CA LEU A 305 -9.18 2.47 25.50
C LEU A 305 -10.54 2.06 26.04
N GLN A 306 -11.52 2.94 25.90
CA GLN A 306 -12.91 2.66 26.19
C GLN A 306 -13.75 3.04 24.97
N VAL A 307 -14.44 2.07 24.40
CA VAL A 307 -15.31 2.26 23.24
C VAL A 307 -16.75 2.07 23.68
N HIS A 308 -17.58 3.07 23.46
CA HIS A 308 -19.00 2.99 23.65
C HIS A 308 -19.72 3.02 22.30
N VAL A 309 -20.53 2.00 22.06
CA VAL A 309 -21.37 1.87 20.86
C VAL A 309 -22.83 1.86 21.31
N LYS A 310 -23.62 2.79 20.77
CA LYS A 310 -25.04 2.91 21.07
C LYS A 310 -25.84 2.91 19.79
N ILE A 311 -26.74 1.94 19.62
CA ILE A 311 -27.65 1.90 18.47
C ILE A 311 -28.99 2.48 18.88
N THR A 312 -29.45 3.47 18.15
CA THR A 312 -30.80 4.04 18.28
C THR A 312 -31.61 3.60 17.06
N PRO A 313 -32.63 2.75 17.23
CA PRO A 313 -33.49 2.35 16.13
C PRO A 313 -34.22 3.58 15.55
N GLN A 314 -34.44 3.61 14.24
CA GLN A 314 -35.35 4.61 13.67
C GLN A 314 -36.78 4.33 14.19
N PRO A 315 -37.53 5.36 14.62
CA PRO A 315 -38.95 5.20 14.87
C PRO A 315 -39.65 4.82 13.56
N GLU A 316 -40.57 3.85 13.63
CA GLU A 316 -41.48 3.50 12.52
C GLU A 316 -42.39 4.67 12.13
#